data_AF-A0A7V9TV25-F1
#
_entry.id   AF-A0A7V9TV25-F1
#
_cell.length_a   1.000
_cell.length_b   1.000
_cell.length_c   1.000
_cell.angle_alpha   90.00
_cell.angle_beta   90.00
_cell.angle_gamma   90.00
#
_symmetry.space_group_name_H-M   'P 1'
#
loop_
_entity.id
_entity.type
_entity.pdbx_description
1 polymer ?
#
loop_
_entity_poly.entity_id
_entity_poly.type
_entity_poly.pdbx_seq_one_letter_code
_entity_poly.pdbx_strand_id
1 'polypeptide(L)'
;MDPADSSADEVLSRVAAGSDLTLRYADHPDGLIDVFFPPALGRPPIPAALVVILHGGFWRQEFDRTHLRPLAASLVRDGLVVATPEYRR
;
A
#
# COMPACT_ATOMS: atom_id res chain seq x y z
N MET A 1 19.88 1.22 20.73
CA MET A 1 18.94 1.55 19.63
C MET A 1 19.76 2.25 18.56
N ASP A 2 19.85 1.67 17.37
CA ASP A 2 20.51 2.33 16.23
C ASP A 2 19.66 3.53 15.79
N PRO A 3 20.22 4.73 15.57
CA PRO A 3 19.48 5.89 15.07
C PRO A 3 18.75 5.64 13.73
N ALA A 4 19.17 4.66 12.92
CA ALA A 4 18.45 4.26 11.71
C ALA A 4 17.14 3.50 11.99
N ASP A 5 17.06 2.80 13.11
CA ASP A 5 15.88 2.04 13.55
C ASP A 5 14.71 2.98 13.89
N SER A 6 15.05 4.11 14.53
CA SER A 6 14.09 5.14 14.93
C SER A 6 13.39 5.83 13.75
N SER A 7 14.04 5.95 12.60
CA SER A 7 13.47 6.65 11.43
C SER A 7 12.60 5.73 10.57
N ALA A 8 12.95 4.45 10.50
CA ALA A 8 12.12 3.42 9.87
C ALA A 8 10.81 3.22 10.65
N ASP A 9 10.89 3.10 11.98
CA ASP A 9 9.72 3.00 12.85
C ASP A 9 8.81 4.23 12.74
N GLU A 10 9.38 5.44 12.61
CA GLU A 10 8.60 6.65 12.41
C GLU A 10 7.82 6.62 11.07
N VAL A 11 8.44 6.15 9.99
CA VAL A 11 7.75 6.05 8.69
C VAL A 11 6.68 4.97 8.71
N LEU A 12 6.95 3.82 9.33
CA LEU A 12 6.03 2.68 9.40
C LEU A 12 4.85 2.91 10.35
N SER A 13 5.04 3.71 11.40
CA SER A 13 4.00 4.04 12.39
C SER A 13 3.06 5.17 11.95
N ARG A 14 3.35 5.85 10.83
CA ARG A 14 2.46 6.90 10.31
C ARG A 14 1.10 6.30 9.94
N VAL A 15 0.06 6.76 10.63
CA VAL A 15 -1.32 6.41 10.31
C VAL A 15 -1.69 7.02 8.97
N ALA A 16 -1.62 6.23 7.92
CA ALA A 16 -2.19 6.57 6.63
C ALA A 16 -3.66 6.12 6.58
N ALA A 17 -4.46 6.87 5.82
CA ALA A 17 -5.87 6.55 5.61
C ALA A 17 -6.06 5.11 5.08
N GLY A 18 -7.25 4.55 5.31
CA GLY A 18 -7.62 3.25 4.74
C GLY A 18 -7.57 3.25 3.21
N SER A 19 -7.59 2.07 2.60
CA SER A 19 -7.74 1.91 1.16
C SER A 19 -9.11 2.39 0.68
N ASP A 20 -9.17 2.78 -0.60
CA ASP A 20 -10.44 3.17 -1.25
C ASP A 20 -11.27 1.93 -1.63
N LEU A 21 -10.59 0.82 -1.94
CA LEU A 21 -11.19 -0.45 -2.30
C LEU A 21 -10.31 -1.60 -1.81
N THR A 22 -10.94 -2.67 -1.31
CA THR A 22 -10.24 -3.94 -1.05
C THR A 22 -10.86 -5.04 -1.92
N LEU A 23 -10.03 -5.65 -2.75
CA LEU A 23 -10.40 -6.74 -3.65
C LEU A 23 -9.93 -8.08 -3.08
N ARG A 24 -10.65 -9.15 -3.40
CA ARG A 24 -10.22 -10.53 -3.14
C ARG A 24 -9.74 -11.17 -4.44
N TYR A 25 -8.51 -11.70 -4.44
CA TYR A 25 -7.95 -12.41 -5.60
C TYR A 25 -7.89 -13.94 -5.40
N ALA A 26 -8.08 -14.42 -4.17
CA ALA A 26 -8.06 -15.84 -3.84
C ALA A 26 -8.92 -16.15 -2.59
N ASP A 27 -9.29 -17.42 -2.45
CA ASP A 27 -10.18 -17.90 -1.37
C ASP A 27 -9.53 -17.94 0.02
N HIS A 28 -8.20 -17.87 0.08
CA HIS A 28 -7.51 -17.86 1.38
C HIS A 28 -7.62 -16.49 2.08
N PRO A 29 -7.47 -16.43 3.42
CA PRO A 29 -7.62 -15.18 4.18
C PRO A 29 -6.75 -14.04 3.66
N ASP A 30 -5.50 -14.34 3.31
CA ASP A 30 -4.51 -13.40 2.77
C ASP A 30 -4.73 -13.01 1.30
N GLY A 31 -5.78 -13.51 0.65
CA GLY A 31 -6.05 -13.32 -0.77
C GLY A 31 -6.60 -11.94 -1.08
N LEU A 32 -5.99 -10.87 -0.55
CA LEU A 32 -6.52 -9.51 -0.56
C LEU A 32 -5.61 -8.55 -1.32
N ILE A 33 -6.19 -7.51 -1.91
CA ILE A 33 -5.48 -6.37 -2.52
C ILE A 33 -6.16 -5.10 -2.04
N ASP A 34 -5.42 -4.21 -1.38
CA ASP A 34 -5.88 -2.85 -1.13
C ASP A 34 -5.54 -1.97 -2.35
N VAL A 35 -6.50 -1.19 -2.83
CA VAL A 35 -6.37 -0.29 -3.97
C VAL A 35 -6.62 1.15 -3.53
N PHE A 36 -5.76 2.05 -4.00
CA PHE A 36 -5.82 3.47 -3.74
C PHE A 36 -5.90 4.24 -5.06
N PHE A 37 -6.83 5.19 -5.13
CA PHE A 37 -7.08 6.01 -6.31
C PHE A 37 -6.60 7.43 -6.11
N PRO A 38 -5.99 8.06 -7.15
CA PRO A 38 -5.76 9.49 -7.12
C PRO A 38 -7.10 10.22 -7.00
N PRO A 39 -7.18 11.34 -6.27
CA PRO A 39 -8.39 12.15 -6.23
C PRO A 39 -8.79 12.55 -7.66
N ALA A 40 -10.09 12.60 -7.93
CA ALA A 40 -10.64 12.94 -9.24
C ALA A 40 -10.33 14.41 -9.61
N LEU A 41 -9.10 14.67 -10.05
CA LEU A 41 -8.62 15.98 -10.48
C LEU A 41 -8.95 16.20 -11.96
N GLY A 42 -10.23 16.35 -12.30
CA GLY A 42 -10.72 17.04 -13.51
C GLY A 42 -10.01 16.83 -14.87
N ARG A 43 -9.29 15.72 -15.15
CA ARG A 43 -8.52 15.51 -16.39
C ARG A 43 -8.79 14.12 -17.02
N PRO A 44 -9.11 14.02 -18.33
CA PRO A 44 -9.10 12.77 -19.13
C PRO A 44 -7.81 12.66 -19.99
N PRO A 45 -7.49 11.56 -20.74
CA PRO A 45 -8.01 10.19 -20.79
C PRO A 45 -6.90 9.10 -20.65
N ILE A 46 -5.75 9.40 -20.04
CA ILE A 46 -4.72 8.37 -19.83
C ILE A 46 -5.13 7.61 -18.56
N PRO A 47 -5.36 6.29 -18.60
CA PRO A 47 -5.58 5.54 -17.37
C PRO A 47 -4.35 5.75 -16.49
N ALA A 48 -4.56 6.23 -15.27
CA ALA A 48 -3.50 6.37 -14.28
C ALA A 48 -2.71 5.05 -14.22
N ALA A 49 -1.38 5.14 -14.32
CA ALA A 49 -0.54 3.96 -14.32
C ALA A 49 -0.76 3.20 -13.00
N LEU A 50 -0.94 1.88 -13.11
CA LEU A 50 -1.07 1.00 -11.96
C LEU A 50 0.33 0.63 -11.45
N VAL A 51 0.59 0.93 -10.18
CA VAL A 51 1.77 0.47 -9.46
C VAL A 51 1.37 -0.60 -8.47
N VAL A 52 1.97 -1.78 -8.58
CA VAL A 52 1.78 -2.89 -7.63
C VAL A 52 2.99 -2.92 -6.70
N ILE A 53 2.75 -2.86 -5.39
CA ILE A 53 3.80 -2.86 -4.37
C ILE A 53 3.59 -4.05 -3.44
N LEU A 54 4.62 -4.86 -3.26
CA LEU A 54 4.62 -5.99 -2.33
C LEU A 54 5.41 -5.60 -1.09
N HIS A 55 4.83 -5.85 0.09
CA HIS A 55 5.52 -5.58 1.35
C HIS A 55 6.64 -6.60 1.57
N GLY A 56 7.67 -6.21 2.32
CA GLY A 56 8.70 -7.12 2.81
C GLY A 56 8.32 -7.74 4.17
N GLY A 57 9.33 -8.06 4.97
CA GLY A 57 9.12 -8.57 6.35
C GLY A 57 9.58 -10.01 6.58
N PHE A 58 10.43 -10.56 5.71
CA PHE A 58 10.98 -11.92 5.84
C PHE A 58 9.91 -13.00 6.07
N TRP A 59 8.74 -12.86 5.41
CA TRP A 59 7.59 -13.77 5.57
C TRP A 59 7.07 -13.88 7.02
N ARG A 60 7.34 -12.90 7.88
CA ARG A 60 6.82 -12.87 9.25
C ARG A 60 5.44 -12.22 9.26
N GLN A 61 4.55 -12.67 10.16
CA GLN A 61 3.19 -12.15 10.26
C GLN A 61 3.10 -10.71 10.76
N GLU A 62 4.16 -10.20 11.39
CA GLU A 62 4.26 -8.83 11.92
C GLU A 62 4.06 -7.76 10.84
N PHE A 63 4.45 -8.06 9.60
CA PHE A 63 4.32 -7.15 8.47
C PHE A 63 3.23 -7.64 7.52
N ASP A 64 2.33 -6.75 7.17
CA ASP A 64 1.21 -6.98 6.24
C ASP A 64 1.10 -5.83 5.24
N ARG A 65 0.19 -5.95 4.27
CA ARG A 65 -0.03 -4.90 3.26
C ARG A 65 -0.30 -3.49 3.82
N THR A 66 -0.73 -3.35 5.08
CA THR A 66 -1.08 -2.03 5.65
C THR A 66 0.14 -1.17 5.95
N HIS A 67 1.32 -1.78 6.11
CA HIS A 67 2.60 -1.09 6.29
C HIS A 67 2.99 -0.22 5.08
N LEU A 68 2.45 -0.53 3.90
CA LEU A 68 2.70 0.22 2.67
C LEU A 68 1.81 1.44 2.50
N ARG A 69 0.82 1.67 3.37
CA ARG A 69 -0.14 2.78 3.22
C ARG A 69 0.52 4.16 3.12
N PRO A 70 1.57 4.51 3.90
CA PRO A 70 2.26 5.79 3.74
C PRO A 70 2.91 5.95 2.35
N LEU A 71 3.51 4.88 1.81
CA LEU A 71 4.10 4.89 0.47
C LEU A 71 3.02 4.98 -0.61
N ALA A 72 1.93 4.21 -0.48
CA ALA A 72 0.79 4.26 -1.37
C ALA A 72 0.18 5.67 -1.43
N ALA A 73 -0.03 6.31 -0.27
CA ALA A 73 -0.53 7.68 -0.18
C ALA A 73 0.39 8.69 -0.88
N SER A 74 1.71 8.48 -0.88
CA SER A 74 2.63 9.34 -1.62
C SER A 74 2.45 9.21 -3.13
N LEU A 75 2.44 7.98 -3.65
CA LEU A 75 2.30 7.71 -5.07
C LEU A 75 0.93 8.11 -5.64
N VAL A 76 -0.12 7.99 -4.83
CA VAL A 76 -1.47 8.48 -5.14
C VAL A 76 -1.49 9.99 -5.34
N ARG A 77 -0.73 10.76 -4.54
CA ARG A 77 -0.59 12.22 -4.74
C ARG A 77 0.13 12.56 -6.04
N ASP A 78 0.95 11.65 -6.56
CA ASP A 78 1.63 11.78 -7.85
C ASP A 78 0.74 11.35 -9.03
N GLY A 79 -0.53 11.00 -8.79
CA GLY A 79 -1.51 10.65 -9.82
C GLY A 79 -1.53 9.19 -10.23
N LEU A 80 -0.92 8.30 -9.44
CA LEU A 80 -0.85 6.86 -9.71
C LEU A 80 -1.98 6.10 -9.02
N VAL A 81 -2.46 5.02 -9.65
CA VAL A 81 -3.27 4.01 -8.95
C VAL A 81 -2.30 3.04 -8.28
N VAL A 82 -2.50 2.77 -7.00
CA VAL A 82 -1.61 1.89 -6.24
C VAL A 82 -2.39 0.67 -5.78
N ALA A 83 -1.81 -0.51 -5.96
CA ALA A 83 -2.31 -1.77 -5.42
C ALA A 83 -1.28 -2.37 -4.47
N THR A 84 -1.70 -2.74 -3.26
CA THR A 84 -0.89 -3.44 -2.26
C THR A 84 -1.50 -4.81 -1.94
N PRO A 85 -1.08 -5.87 -2.66
CA PRO A 85 -1.49 -7.23 -2.36
C PRO A 85 -0.97 -7.71 -1.01
N GLU A 86 -1.79 -8.50 -0.34
CA GLU A 86 -1.36 -9.43 0.69
C GLU A 86 -1.06 -10.80 0.06
N TYR A 87 -0.25 -11.61 0.73
CA TYR A 87 0.12 -12.94 0.28
C TYR A 87 0.35 -13.89 1.46
N ARG A 88 0.32 -15.19 1.18
CA ARG A 88 0.61 -16.20 2.21
C ARG A 88 2.06 -16.09 2.64
N ARG A 89 2.28 -16.06 3.95
CA ARG A 89 3.60 -15.99 4.59
C ARG A 89 3.63 -16.91 5.80
#